data_AF-A0A1V6BS58-F1
#
_entry.id   AF-A0A1V6BS58-F1
#
_cell.length_a   1.000
_cell.length_b   1.000
_cell.length_c   1.000
_cell.angle_alpha   90.00
_cell.angle_beta   90.00
_cell.angle_gamma   90.00
#
_symmetry.space_group_name_H-M   'P 1'
#
loop_
_entity.id
_entity.type
_entity.pdbx_description
1 polymer ?
#
loop_
_entity_poly.entity_id
_entity_poly.type
_entity_poly.pdbx_seq_one_letter_code
_entity_poly.pdbx_strand_id
1 'polypeptide(L)' 'MYLLTEENTLQALTLIEKYSLSFYDALIVSSALDSNCTVLLTEDLQSGLFINDRLRIVNPFD' A
#
# COMPACT_ATOMS: atom_id res chain seq x y z
N MET A 1 -14.37 3.54 -5.89
CA MET A 1 -12.96 3.59 -5.45
C MET A 1 -12.17 4.31 -6.52
N TYR A 2 -12.00 5.63 -6.37
CA TYR A 2 -11.12 6.39 -7.26
C TYR A 2 -9.73 6.38 -6.62
N LEU A 3 -8.73 5.78 -7.28
CA LEU A 3 -7.35 5.74 -6.76
C LEU A 3 -6.71 7.13 -6.65
N LEU A 4 -7.24 8.12 -7.38
CA LEU A 4 -6.68 9.48 -7.48
C LEU A 4 -7.60 10.49 -6.80
N THR A 5 -7.60 10.49 -5.46
CA THR A 5 -8.06 11.63 -4.66
C THR A 5 -6.84 12.40 -4.15
N GLU A 6 -7.04 13.68 -3.79
CA GLU A 6 -5.97 14.48 -3.16
C GLU A 6 -5.46 13.79 -1.89
N GLU A 7 -6.37 13.29 -1.06
CA GLU A 7 -6.05 12.57 0.18
C GLU A 7 -5.22 11.30 -0.06
N ASN A 8 -5.64 10.41 -0.98
CA ASN A 8 -4.87 9.19 -1.30
C ASN A 8 -3.52 9.52 -1.92
N THR A 9 -3.43 10.60 -2.70
CA THR A 9 -2.15 11.01 -3.31
C THR A 9 -1.18 11.51 -2.25
N LEU A 10 -1.63 12.35 -1.31
CA LEU A 10 -0.80 12.83 -0.20
C LEU A 10 -0.35 11.70 0.73
N GLN A 11 -1.25 10.75 1.01
CA GLN A 11 -0.90 9.56 1.78
C GLN A 11 0.11 8.69 1.02
N ALA A 12 -0.04 8.50 -0.30
CA ALA A 12 0.93 7.79 -1.11
C ALA A 12 2.33 8.42 -1.04
N LEU A 13 2.44 9.76 -1.10
CA LEU A 13 3.73 10.45 -0.94
C LEU A 13 4.40 10.14 0.41
N THR A 14 3.62 10.09 1.49
CA THR A 14 4.13 9.70 2.82
C THR A 14 4.62 8.25 2.85
N LEU A 15 3.93 7.35 2.15
CA LEU A 15 4.30 5.94 2.06
C LEU A 15 5.58 5.71 1.24
N ILE A 16 5.80 6.50 0.18
CA ILE A 16 7.03 6.47 -0.62
C ILE A 16 8.24 6.70 0.29
N GLU A 17 8.22 7.76 1.10
CA GLU A 17 9.35 8.09 1.98
C GLU A 17 9.58 7.03 3.06
N LYS A 18 8.50 6.54 3.68
CA LYS A 18 8.59 5.62 4.83
C LYS A 18 8.97 4.19 4.44
N TYR A 19 8.53 3.72 3.27
CA TYR A 19 8.68 2.32 2.86
C TYR A 19 9.44 2.15 1.54
N SER A 20 10.01 3.24 0.98
CA SER A 20 10.79 3.22 -0.26
C SER A 20 10.03 2.61 -1.45
N LEU A 21 8.73 2.89 -1.55
CA LEU A 21 7.86 2.40 -2.60
C LEU A 21 7.94 3.28 -3.86
N SER A 22 7.65 2.71 -5.03
CA SER A 22 7.35 3.52 -6.21
C SER A 22 6.03 4.26 -6.04
N PHE A 23 5.79 5.33 -6.81
CA PHE A 23 4.57 6.12 -6.67
C PHE A 23 3.29 5.29 -6.83
N TYR A 24 3.24 4.40 -7.83
CA TYR A 24 2.05 3.58 -8.07
C TYR A 24 1.87 2.49 -7.01
N ASP A 25 2.96 1.89 -6.53
CA ASP A 25 2.89 0.93 -5.41
C ASP A 25 2.37 1.61 -4.15
N ALA A 26 2.88 2.80 -3.85
CA ALA A 26 2.41 3.60 -2.72
C ALA A 26 0.93 3.99 -2.86
N LEU A 27 0.45 4.29 -4.07
CA LEU A 27 -0.95 4.62 -4.34
C LEU A 27 -1.87 3.40 -4.14
N ILE A 28 -1.44 2.22 -4.56
CA ILE A 28 -2.16 0.95 -4.32
C ILE A 28 -2.24 0.66 -2.83
N VAL A 29 -1.12 0.80 -2.10
CA VAL A 29 -1.06 0.63 -0.65
C VAL A 29 -1.96 1.65 0.06
N SER A 30 -1.94 2.92 -0.36
CA SER A 30 -2.82 3.97 0.17
C SER A 30 -4.29 3.60 -0.02
N SER A 31 -4.66 3.17 -1.22
CA SER A 31 -6.05 2.80 -1.55
C SER A 31 -6.53 1.56 -0.76
N ALA A 32 -5.62 0.61 -0.50
CA ALA A 32 -5.92 -0.54 0.35
C ALA A 32 -6.15 -0.12 1.81
N LEU A 33 -5.35 0.80 2.35
CA LEU A 33 -5.54 1.36 3.68
C LEU A 33 -6.87 2.14 3.80
N ASP A 34 -7.18 2.97 2.81
CA ASP A 34 -8.43 3.74 2.73
C ASP A 34 -9.67 2.82 2.67
N SER A 35 -9.54 1.68 1.99
CA SER A 35 -10.59 0.65 1.96
C SER A 35 -10.65 -0.25 3.21
N ASN A 36 -9.85 0.05 4.24
CA ASN A 36 -9.72 -0.75 5.46
C ASN A 36 -9.32 -2.21 5.20
N CYS A 37 -8.58 -2.47 4.12
CA CYS A 37 -8.02 -3.80 3.88
C CYS A 37 -6.99 -4.15 4.95
N THR A 38 -6.98 -5.40 5.39
CA THR A 38 -5.99 -5.93 6.32
C THR A 38 -4.89 -6.74 5.61
N VAL A 39 -5.12 -7.13 4.35
CA VAL A 39 -4.18 -7.87 3.51
C VAL A 39 -4.15 -7.27 2.10
N LEU A 40 -2.96 -7.06 1.54
CA LEU A 40 -2.72 -6.75 0.14
C LEU A 40 -1.94 -7.89 -0.49
N LEU A 41 -2.55 -8.56 -1.48
CA LEU A 41 -1.93 -9.64 -2.23
C LEU A 41 -1.14 -9.06 -3.41
N THR A 42 0.14 -9.41 -3.51
CA THR A 42 1.02 -8.92 -4.58
C THR A 42 2.28 -9.76 -4.68
N GLU A 43 2.71 -10.04 -5.91
CA GLU A 43 3.95 -10.74 -6.22
C GLU A 43 5.19 -9.84 -6.07
N ASP A 44 5.04 -8.56 -6.40
CA ASP A 44 6.16 -7.63 -6.56
C ASP A 44 6.59 -6.96 -5.25
N LEU A 45 5.68 -6.75 -4.31
CA LEU A 45 6.03 -6.10 -3.03
C LEU A 45 6.59 -7.11 -2.03
N GLN A 46 7.38 -6.60 -1.08
CA GLN A 46 8.01 -7.41 -0.04
C GLN A 46 6.97 -8.12 0.83
N SER A 47 6.84 -9.44 0.63
CA SER A 47 5.99 -10.32 1.45
C SER A 47 6.38 -10.22 2.93
N GLY A 48 5.39 -10.16 3.80
CA GLY A 48 5.57 -10.00 5.26
C GLY A 48 5.73 -8.56 5.74
N LEU A 49 5.85 -7.57 4.84
CA LEU A 49 5.85 -6.16 5.23
C LEU A 49 4.51 -5.78 5.88
N PHE A 50 4.57 -5.06 7.00
CA PHE A 50 3.41 -4.56 7.72
C PHE A 50 3.36 -3.03 7.63
N ILE A 51 2.37 -2.51 6.92
CA ILE A 51 2.19 -1.07 6.71
C ILE A 51 1.28 -0.51 7.80
N ASN A 52 1.82 0.46 8.55
CA ASN A 52 1.11 1.22 9.59
C ASN A 52 0.37 0.33 10.61
N ASP A 53 0.95 -0.83 10.95
CA ASP A 53 0.39 -1.82 11.87
C ASP A 53 -1.03 -2.32 11.50
N ARG A 54 -1.46 -2.15 10.23
CA ARG A 54 -2.82 -2.48 9.78
C ARG A 54 -2.88 -3.33 8.52
N LEU A 55 -2.03 -3.06 7.53
CA LEU A 55 -2.07 -3.75 6.24
C LEU A 55 -0.87 -4.67 6.10
N ARG A 56 -1.12 -5.97 5.94
CA ARG A 56 -0.09 -6.97 5.68
C ARG A 56 0.09 -7.18 4.19
N ILE A 57 1.32 -7.11 3.71
CA ILE A 57 1.69 -7.52 2.35
C ILE A 57 1.91 -9.04 2.33
N VAL A 58 1.29 -9.73 1.39
CA VAL A 58 1.40 -11.18 1.23
C VAL A 58 1.62 -11.51 -0.24
N ASN A 59 2.69 -12.24 -0.53
CA ASN A 59 2.84 -12.87 -1.84
C ASN A 59 1.97 -14.14 -1.90
N PRO A 60 1.04 -14.24 -2.87
CA PRO A 60 0.12 -15.38 -2.97
C PRO A 60 0.78 -16.69 -3.42
N PHE A 61 2.06 -16.66 -3.81
CA PHE A 61 2.82 -17.82 -4.29
C PHE A 61 3.87 -18.33 -3.28
N ASP A 62 3.95 -17.69 -2.10
CA ASP A 62 4.75 -18.19 -0.97
C ASP A 62 4.14 -19.47 -0.34
#